data_AF-A0A9W8RZ80-F1
#
_entry.id   AF-A0A9W8RZ80-F1
#
_cell.length_a   1.000
_cell.length_b   1.000
_cell.length_c   1.000
_cell.angle_alpha   90.00
_cell.angle_beta   90.00
_cell.angle_gamma   90.00
#
_symmetry.space_group_name_H-M   'P 1'
#
loop_
_entity.id
_entity.type
_entity.pdbx_description
1 polymer ?
#
loop_
_entity_poly.entity_id
_entity_poly.type
_entity_poly.pdbx_seq_one_letter_code
_entity_poly.pdbx_strand_id
1 'polypeptide(L)'
;MAENDNKKRKKMNSDNEEENNVNDTRAIDALYERVSQGGTKKVAYFIWALERKPTREEVRKFLEGQLALLQPTDVATCAGCGSGKHKLMACLNAGPDGMMKGCPWCDTLGHSFDQCPSTNNNTFNQLFLVMSRANMPSFQATQSWVNTVRAVVADGPCDLTNFPWTSDFAKVMAPSTSVLQAKVDSTLSASGVCGGDVLPADPATKDWDSIQQTYASM
;
A
#
# COMPACT_ATOMS: atom_id res chain seq x y z
N MET A 1 17.40 19.68 41.68
CA MET A 1 17.98 18.89 40.56
C MET A 1 16.90 18.24 39.69
N ALA A 2 15.85 17.62 40.24
CA ALA A 2 14.78 16.97 39.47
C ALA A 2 13.97 17.87 38.50
N GLU A 3 13.85 19.17 38.80
CA GLU A 3 13.07 20.12 37.98
C GLU A 3 13.75 20.50 36.66
N ASN A 4 15.08 20.52 36.64
CA ASN A 4 15.87 20.78 35.44
C ASN A 4 15.90 19.57 34.50
N ASP A 5 15.91 18.36 35.04
CA ASP A 5 15.86 17.13 34.23
C ASP A 5 14.50 16.96 33.54
N ASN A 6 13.41 17.40 34.19
CA ASN A 6 12.07 17.34 33.62
C ASN A 6 11.87 18.37 32.48
N LYS A 7 12.45 19.58 32.62
CA LYS A 7 12.49 20.57 31.52
C LYS A 7 13.34 20.10 30.34
N LYS A 8 14.47 19.43 30.60
CA LYS A 8 15.36 18.93 29.55
C LYS A 8 14.71 17.78 28.76
N ARG A 9 13.98 16.86 29.43
CA ARG A 9 13.20 15.81 28.75
C ARG A 9 12.06 16.37 27.91
N LYS A 10 11.30 17.34 28.42
CA LYS A 10 10.20 17.96 27.65
C LYS A 10 10.71 18.65 26.38
N LYS A 11 11.85 19.34 26.47
CA LYS A 11 12.47 19.99 25.31
C LYS A 11 12.99 18.98 24.28
N MET A 12 13.68 17.92 24.72
CA MET A 12 14.10 16.84 23.81
C MET A 12 12.92 16.15 23.10
N ASN A 13 11.79 15.97 23.78
CA ASN A 13 10.60 15.38 23.16
C ASN A 13 9.95 16.33 22.14
N SER A 14 9.88 17.65 22.41
CA SER A 14 9.35 18.59 21.43
C SER A 14 10.25 18.73 20.22
N ASP A 15 11.57 18.77 20.43
CA ASP A 15 12.55 18.89 19.36
C ASP A 15 12.50 17.63 18.45
N ASN A 16 12.33 16.43 19.02
CA ASN A 16 12.14 15.19 18.27
C ASN A 16 10.80 15.11 17.52
N GLU A 17 9.71 15.58 18.11
CA GLU A 17 8.39 15.65 17.46
C GLU A 17 8.41 16.63 16.27
N GLU A 18 9.08 17.78 16.43
CA GLU A 18 9.24 18.79 15.38
C GLU A 18 10.13 18.27 14.24
N GLU A 19 11.22 17.57 14.56
CA GLU A 19 12.13 16.97 13.57
C GLU A 19 11.47 15.80 12.79
N ASN A 20 10.63 15.00 13.45
CA ASN A 20 9.82 13.97 12.80
C ASN A 20 8.77 14.59 11.86
N ASN A 21 8.07 15.64 12.30
CA ASN A 21 7.03 16.32 11.52
C ASN A 21 7.62 17.02 10.27
N VAL A 22 8.81 17.61 10.39
CA VAL A 22 9.54 18.20 9.25
C VAL A 22 10.00 17.13 8.26
N ASN A 23 10.44 15.96 8.75
CA ASN A 23 10.83 14.84 7.89
C ASN A 23 9.63 14.22 7.16
N ASP A 24 8.47 14.09 7.81
CA ASP A 24 7.23 13.63 7.20
C ASP A 24 6.75 14.59 6.10
N THR A 25 6.73 15.89 6.39
CA THR A 25 6.35 16.92 5.41
C THR A 25 7.24 16.88 4.17
N ARG A 26 8.56 16.73 4.37
CA ARG A 26 9.53 16.63 3.26
C ARG A 26 9.37 15.34 2.46
N ALA A 27 9.02 14.22 3.10
CA ALA A 27 8.73 12.96 2.40
C ALA A 27 7.46 13.07 1.56
N ILE A 28 6.43 13.76 2.06
CA ILE A 28 5.17 14.00 1.35
C ILE A 28 5.37 14.93 0.15
N ASP A 29 6.12 16.02 0.30
CA ASP A 29 6.43 16.91 -0.82
C ASP A 29 7.31 16.23 -1.88
N ALA A 30 8.24 15.36 -1.47
CA ALA A 30 9.04 14.55 -2.40
C ALA A 30 8.20 13.50 -3.13
N LEU A 31 7.22 12.88 -2.47
CA LEU A 31 6.23 12.01 -3.10
C LEU A 31 5.39 12.81 -4.09
N TYR A 32 4.87 13.97 -3.70
CA TYR A 32 4.11 14.85 -4.57
C TYR A 32 4.90 15.28 -5.81
N GLU A 33 6.17 15.66 -5.67
CA GLU A 33 7.03 16.02 -6.80
C GLU A 33 7.34 14.83 -7.71
N ARG A 34 7.56 13.64 -7.16
CA ARG A 34 7.70 12.42 -7.98
C ARG A 34 6.40 12.10 -8.72
N VAL A 35 5.25 12.37 -8.11
CA VAL A 35 3.92 12.17 -8.70
C VAL A 35 3.67 13.20 -9.81
N SER A 36 3.98 14.47 -9.60
CA SER A 36 3.79 15.56 -10.57
C SER A 36 4.77 15.48 -11.75
N GLN A 37 5.97 14.94 -11.53
CA GLN A 37 7.00 14.73 -12.56
C GLN A 37 6.88 13.38 -13.29
N GLY A 38 5.80 12.62 -13.08
CA GLY A 38 5.53 11.37 -13.81
C GLY A 38 6.32 10.14 -13.32
N GLY A 39 6.97 10.22 -12.16
CA GLY A 39 7.79 9.16 -11.57
C GLY A 39 7.01 7.97 -11.00
N THR A 40 5.68 8.09 -10.84
CA THR A 40 4.79 6.93 -10.62
C THR A 40 3.55 7.06 -11.50
N LYS A 41 3.54 6.41 -12.67
CA LYS A 41 2.37 6.34 -13.57
C LYS A 41 1.07 5.98 -12.84
N LYS A 42 1.19 5.23 -11.74
CA LYS A 42 0.10 4.83 -10.83
C LYS A 42 -0.60 6.02 -10.15
N VAL A 43 0.14 7.04 -9.71
CA VAL A 43 -0.47 8.20 -9.02
C VAL A 43 -1.04 9.22 -10.02
N ALA A 44 -0.45 9.32 -11.22
CA ALA A 44 -1.05 10.08 -12.33
C ALA A 44 -2.40 9.46 -12.76
N TYR A 45 -2.50 8.11 -12.77
CA TYR A 45 -3.76 7.41 -12.96
C TYR A 45 -4.75 7.66 -11.82
N PHE A 46 -4.29 7.71 -10.56
CA PHE A 46 -5.09 8.13 -9.40
C PHE A 46 -5.75 9.50 -9.58
N ILE A 47 -5.00 10.46 -10.12
CA ILE A 47 -5.48 11.82 -10.38
C ILE A 47 -6.45 11.84 -11.57
N TRP A 48 -6.22 11.01 -12.57
CA TRP A 48 -7.10 10.86 -13.74
C TRP A 48 -8.43 10.15 -13.40
N ALA A 49 -8.39 9.04 -12.65
CA ALA A 49 -9.54 8.20 -12.31
C ALA A 49 -10.54 8.86 -11.35
N LEU A 50 -10.19 9.99 -10.73
CA LEU A 50 -11.08 10.73 -9.84
C LEU A 50 -12.07 11.67 -10.57
N GLU A 51 -11.97 11.83 -11.90
CA GLU A 51 -12.76 12.77 -12.75
C GLU A 51 -12.84 14.23 -12.23
N ARG A 52 -12.10 14.54 -11.17
CA ARG A 52 -11.99 15.82 -10.49
C ARG A 52 -10.51 16.10 -10.36
N LYS A 53 -10.08 17.31 -10.71
CA LYS A 53 -8.72 17.79 -10.39
C LYS A 53 -8.67 17.96 -8.86
N PRO A 54 -8.08 17.02 -8.09
CA PRO A 54 -8.03 17.17 -6.65
C PRO A 54 -7.12 18.36 -6.32
N THR A 55 -7.46 19.10 -5.29
CA THR A 55 -6.60 20.14 -4.76
C THR A 55 -5.32 19.53 -4.19
N ARG A 56 -4.22 20.29 -4.16
CA ARG A 56 -2.94 19.85 -3.56
C ARG A 56 -3.13 19.33 -2.13
N GLU A 57 -4.03 19.97 -1.38
CA GLU A 57 -4.35 19.63 0.00
C GLU A 57 -5.07 18.28 0.13
N GLU A 58 -5.97 17.95 -0.81
CA GLU A 58 -6.63 16.64 -0.87
C GLU A 58 -5.65 15.53 -1.21
N VAL A 59 -4.75 15.78 -2.16
CA VAL A 59 -3.65 14.84 -2.49
C VAL A 59 -2.72 14.65 -1.30
N ARG A 60 -2.36 15.73 -0.59
CA ARG A 60 -1.52 15.69 0.61
C ARG A 60 -2.14 14.84 1.72
N LYS A 61 -3.38 15.13 2.11
CA LYS A 61 -4.10 14.36 3.14
C LYS A 61 -4.25 12.89 2.75
N PHE A 62 -4.43 12.61 1.46
CA PHE A 62 -4.45 11.25 0.96
C PHE A 62 -3.11 10.56 1.16
N LEU A 63 -2.00 11.17 0.72
CA LEU A 63 -0.65 10.64 0.91
C LEU A 63 -0.28 10.47 2.39
N GLU A 64 -0.71 11.38 3.27
CA GLU A 64 -0.55 11.26 4.72
C GLU A 64 -1.29 10.04 5.28
N GLY A 65 -2.55 9.86 4.87
CA GLY A 65 -3.31 8.65 5.20
C GLY A 65 -2.62 7.39 4.69
N GLN A 66 -2.03 7.42 3.50
CA GLN A 66 -1.27 6.28 2.98
C GLN A 66 -0.04 5.98 3.82
N LEU A 67 0.76 6.99 4.14
CA LEU A 67 1.97 6.81 4.94
C LEU A 67 1.64 6.19 6.31
N ALA A 68 0.55 6.64 6.93
CA ALA A 68 0.05 6.09 8.19
C ALA A 68 -0.42 4.63 8.08
N LEU A 69 -0.89 4.18 6.91
CA LEU A 69 -1.26 2.78 6.66
C LEU A 69 -0.05 1.86 6.43
N LEU A 70 1.13 2.43 6.14
CA LEU A 70 2.33 1.67 5.83
C LEU A 70 3.27 1.59 7.03
N GLN A 71 3.39 2.68 7.78
CA GLN A 71 4.29 2.75 8.91
C GLN A 71 3.67 2.12 10.16
N PRO A 72 4.43 1.29 10.90
CA PRO A 72 4.01 0.85 12.21
C PRO A 72 3.93 2.06 13.16
N THR A 73 2.88 2.13 13.97
CA THR A 73 2.84 3.03 15.13
C THR A 73 3.62 2.38 16.26
N ASP A 74 4.16 3.17 17.20
CA ASP A 74 5.04 2.73 18.30
C ASP A 74 4.48 1.61 19.21
N VAL A 75 3.22 1.20 19.01
CA VAL A 75 2.49 0.27 19.88
C VAL A 75 1.85 -0.91 19.14
N ALA A 76 1.76 -0.90 17.81
CA ALA A 76 0.95 -1.87 17.07
C ALA A 76 1.79 -2.79 16.16
N THR A 77 1.72 -4.10 16.41
CA THR A 77 2.27 -5.13 15.53
C THR A 77 1.32 -5.43 14.38
N CYS A 78 1.87 -5.85 13.23
CA CYS A 78 1.12 -6.32 12.08
C CYS A 78 0.14 -7.43 12.49
N ALA A 79 -1.15 -7.24 12.25
CA ALA A 79 -2.16 -8.25 12.60
C ALA A 79 -1.99 -9.57 11.84
N GLY A 80 -1.36 -9.55 10.66
CA GLY A 80 -1.18 -10.74 9.81
C GLY A 80 -0.02 -11.65 10.22
N CYS A 81 1.06 -11.10 10.75
CA CYS A 81 2.29 -11.87 11.05
C CYS A 81 2.93 -11.57 12.41
N GLY A 82 2.43 -10.56 13.15
CA GLY A 82 2.95 -10.15 14.45
C GLY A 82 4.22 -9.29 14.41
N SER A 83 4.74 -8.94 13.22
CA SER A 83 5.94 -8.09 13.09
C SER A 83 5.66 -6.64 13.53
N GLY A 84 6.59 -6.01 14.24
CA GLY A 84 6.55 -4.57 14.52
C GLY A 84 7.13 -3.68 13.41
N LYS A 85 7.53 -4.25 12.27
CA LYS A 85 8.24 -3.52 11.20
C LYS A 85 7.33 -2.93 10.12
N HIS A 86 6.11 -3.45 10.00
CA HIS A 86 5.17 -3.07 8.95
C HIS A 86 3.74 -3.27 9.43
N LYS A 87 2.79 -2.73 8.67
CA LYS A 87 1.35 -2.94 8.82
C LYS A 87 0.85 -4.02 7.86
N LEU A 88 -0.38 -4.51 8.09
CA LEU A 88 -1.02 -5.53 7.25
C LEU A 88 -1.01 -5.17 5.75
N MET A 89 -1.11 -3.87 5.40
CA MET A 89 -1.02 -3.38 4.01
C MET A 89 0.27 -3.79 3.29
N ALA A 90 1.40 -3.87 3.99
CA ALA A 90 2.71 -4.24 3.44
C ALA A 90 3.10 -5.71 3.77
N CYS A 91 2.22 -6.46 4.42
CA CYS A 91 2.49 -7.83 4.82
C CYS A 91 2.37 -8.81 3.63
N LEU A 92 3.24 -9.81 3.57
CA LEU A 92 3.24 -10.88 2.57
C LEU A 92 2.72 -12.22 3.13
N ASN A 93 2.32 -12.26 4.40
CA ASN A 93 1.88 -13.49 5.07
C ASN A 93 0.46 -13.89 4.64
N ALA A 94 0.35 -14.38 3.41
CA ALA A 94 -0.89 -14.91 2.85
C ALA A 94 -1.26 -16.24 3.52
N GLY A 95 -2.57 -16.54 3.54
CA GLY A 95 -3.08 -17.82 4.01
C GLY A 95 -2.71 -18.99 3.08
N PRO A 96 -3.06 -20.23 3.45
CA PRO A 96 -2.80 -21.41 2.63
C PRO A 96 -3.45 -21.38 1.24
N ASP A 97 -4.51 -20.58 1.10
CA ASP A 97 -5.17 -20.32 -0.17
C ASP A 97 -4.48 -19.24 -1.01
N GLY A 98 -3.29 -18.77 -0.62
CA GLY A 98 -2.52 -17.75 -1.36
C GLY A 98 -3.11 -16.34 -1.25
N MET A 99 -4.07 -16.13 -0.37
CA MET A 99 -4.78 -14.86 -0.21
C MET A 99 -4.44 -14.19 1.13
N MET A 100 -4.29 -12.86 1.12
CA MET A 100 -4.25 -12.09 2.35
C MET A 100 -5.62 -12.12 3.03
N LYS A 101 -5.62 -12.08 4.37
CA LYS A 101 -6.83 -12.03 5.20
C LYS A 101 -6.88 -10.72 5.96
N GLY A 102 -8.10 -10.31 6.32
CA GLY A 102 -8.33 -9.13 7.12
C GLY A 102 -8.51 -7.85 6.31
N CYS A 103 -8.40 -6.72 7.01
CA CYS A 103 -8.57 -5.38 6.49
C CYS A 103 -7.25 -4.61 6.66
N PRO A 104 -6.57 -4.25 5.57
CA PRO A 104 -5.30 -3.55 5.65
C PRO A 104 -5.43 -2.09 6.08
N TRP A 105 -6.63 -1.49 6.01
CA TRP A 105 -6.89 -0.13 6.54
C TRP A 105 -6.97 -0.11 8.06
N CYS A 106 -7.66 -1.09 8.63
CA CYS A 106 -7.84 -1.19 10.07
C CYS A 106 -6.74 -2.02 10.74
N ASP A 107 -5.79 -2.55 9.96
CA ASP A 107 -4.71 -3.43 10.43
C ASP A 107 -5.24 -4.54 11.34
N THR A 108 -6.25 -5.28 10.87
CA THR A 108 -6.95 -6.28 11.66
C THR A 108 -7.36 -7.49 10.83
N LEU A 109 -7.49 -8.64 11.48
CA LEU A 109 -8.06 -9.85 10.89
C LEU A 109 -9.56 -10.00 11.18
N GLY A 110 -10.16 -9.09 11.96
CA GLY A 110 -11.56 -9.22 12.42
C GLY A 110 -12.62 -8.96 11.35
N HIS A 111 -12.27 -8.30 10.25
CA HIS A 111 -13.14 -8.11 9.08
C HIS A 111 -12.29 -8.06 7.81
N SER A 112 -12.89 -8.40 6.66
CA SER A 112 -12.24 -8.24 5.36
C SER A 112 -12.31 -6.79 4.88
N PHE A 113 -11.46 -6.42 3.93
CA PHE A 113 -11.52 -5.10 3.30
C PHE A 113 -12.93 -4.75 2.76
N ASP A 114 -13.60 -5.69 2.09
CA ASP A 114 -14.93 -5.47 1.51
C ASP A 114 -16.03 -5.21 2.56
N GLN A 115 -15.76 -5.55 3.82
CA GLN A 115 -16.66 -5.36 4.96
C GLN A 115 -16.18 -4.24 5.88
N CYS A 116 -15.21 -3.42 5.45
CA CYS A 116 -14.65 -2.37 6.29
C CYS A 116 -15.64 -1.19 6.46
N PRO A 117 -16.03 -0.84 7.70
CA PRO A 117 -16.92 0.30 7.94
C PRO A 117 -16.28 1.64 7.57
N SER A 118 -14.95 1.72 7.61
CA SER A 118 -14.20 2.97 7.47
C SER A 118 -13.86 3.34 6.02
N THR A 119 -13.90 2.39 5.08
CA THR A 119 -13.46 2.63 3.70
C THR A 119 -14.61 2.81 2.71
N ASN A 120 -15.87 2.72 3.15
CA ASN A 120 -17.10 2.74 2.33
C ASN A 120 -17.08 1.86 1.06
N ASN A 121 -16.09 0.98 0.93
CA ASN A 121 -15.80 0.08 -0.18
C ASN A 121 -15.95 0.67 -1.60
N ASN A 122 -15.70 1.96 -1.78
CA ASN A 122 -15.84 2.59 -3.10
C ASN A 122 -14.75 2.13 -4.09
N THR A 123 -15.00 2.33 -5.40
CA THR A 123 -14.07 2.00 -6.49
C THR A 123 -12.68 2.61 -6.29
N PHE A 124 -12.60 3.79 -5.69
CA PHE A 124 -11.33 4.46 -5.42
C PHE A 124 -10.46 3.69 -4.41
N ASN A 125 -11.04 3.29 -3.27
CA ASN A 125 -10.33 2.52 -2.25
C ASN A 125 -9.99 1.12 -2.76
N GLN A 126 -10.87 0.53 -3.57
CA GLN A 126 -10.62 -0.72 -4.28
C GLN A 126 -9.38 -0.62 -5.18
N LEU A 127 -9.32 0.38 -6.07
CA LEU A 127 -8.14 0.63 -6.91
C LEU A 127 -6.90 0.89 -6.07
N PHE A 128 -7.01 1.64 -4.98
CA PHE A 128 -5.88 1.88 -4.09
C PHE A 128 -5.31 0.62 -3.50
N LEU A 129 -6.16 -0.28 -3.02
CA LEU A 129 -5.70 -1.57 -2.53
C LEU A 129 -4.95 -2.34 -3.61
N VAL A 130 -5.50 -2.40 -4.82
CA VAL A 130 -4.86 -3.09 -5.96
C VAL A 130 -3.48 -2.50 -6.24
N MET A 131 -3.38 -1.18 -6.34
CA MET A 131 -2.13 -0.52 -6.70
C MET A 131 -1.07 -0.61 -5.61
N SER A 132 -1.48 -0.51 -4.34
CA SER A 132 -0.60 -0.69 -3.18
C SER A 132 -0.13 -2.12 -3.00
N ARG A 133 -0.84 -3.10 -3.59
CA ARG A 133 -0.50 -4.53 -3.52
C ARG A 133 0.21 -5.05 -4.78
N ALA A 134 0.81 -4.16 -5.55
CA ALA A 134 1.66 -4.49 -6.69
C ALA A 134 2.72 -5.55 -6.35
N ASN A 135 2.81 -6.62 -7.16
CA ASN A 135 3.73 -7.75 -6.95
C ASN A 135 3.66 -8.33 -5.52
N MET A 136 2.49 -8.31 -4.89
CA MET A 136 2.25 -8.87 -3.57
C MET A 136 0.98 -9.72 -3.56
N PRO A 137 0.79 -10.60 -2.56
CA PRO A 137 -0.45 -11.36 -2.43
C PRO A 137 -1.67 -10.44 -2.30
N SER A 138 -2.76 -10.78 -2.98
CA SER A 138 -3.99 -9.97 -2.97
C SER A 138 -4.83 -10.18 -1.71
N PHE A 139 -5.57 -9.16 -1.28
CA PHE A 139 -6.63 -9.26 -0.24
C PHE A 139 -7.99 -9.69 -0.80
N GLN A 140 -8.15 -9.62 -2.12
CA GLN A 140 -9.40 -9.91 -2.81
C GLN A 140 -9.17 -10.96 -3.89
N ALA A 141 -10.15 -11.85 -4.09
CA ALA A 141 -10.07 -12.82 -5.17
C ALA A 141 -9.74 -12.13 -6.50
N THR A 142 -8.86 -12.74 -7.31
CA THR A 142 -8.27 -12.09 -8.48
C THR A 142 -9.32 -11.48 -9.41
N GLN A 143 -10.40 -12.21 -9.67
CA GLN A 143 -11.49 -11.73 -10.52
C GLN A 143 -12.14 -10.44 -9.99
N SER A 144 -12.28 -10.30 -8.68
CA SER A 144 -12.95 -9.13 -8.07
C SER A 144 -12.18 -7.86 -8.37
N TRP A 145 -10.87 -7.86 -8.17
CA TRP A 145 -10.08 -6.66 -8.42
C TRP A 145 -9.79 -6.44 -9.90
N VAL A 146 -9.68 -7.50 -10.71
CA VAL A 146 -9.58 -7.38 -12.18
C VAL A 146 -10.81 -6.67 -12.74
N ASN A 147 -12.01 -6.97 -12.24
CA ASN A 147 -13.23 -6.27 -12.64
C ASN A 147 -13.18 -4.78 -12.27
N THR A 148 -12.68 -4.43 -11.08
CA THR A 148 -12.46 -3.03 -10.67
C THR A 148 -11.53 -2.32 -11.64
N VAL A 149 -10.37 -2.91 -11.96
CA VAL A 149 -9.41 -2.31 -12.90
C VAL A 149 -10.03 -2.19 -14.30
N ARG A 150 -10.71 -3.23 -14.79
CA ARG A 150 -11.36 -3.23 -16.10
C ARG A 150 -12.35 -2.07 -16.25
N ALA A 151 -13.17 -1.84 -15.23
CA ALA A 151 -14.16 -0.76 -15.23
C ALA A 151 -13.51 0.62 -15.39
N VAL A 152 -12.26 0.79 -14.95
CA VAL A 152 -11.57 2.08 -14.91
C VAL A 152 -10.62 2.22 -16.11
N VAL A 153 -10.10 1.13 -16.65
CA VAL A 153 -9.30 1.11 -17.89
C VAL A 153 -10.17 1.25 -19.14
N ALA A 154 -11.46 0.88 -19.08
CA ALA A 154 -12.39 1.07 -20.20
C ALA A 154 -12.49 2.53 -20.66
N ASP A 155 -12.17 3.49 -19.79
CA ASP A 155 -12.32 4.92 -20.03
C ASP A 155 -11.03 5.61 -20.52
N GLY A 156 -9.89 4.91 -20.68
CA GLY A 156 -8.65 5.51 -21.20
C GLY A 156 -7.44 4.57 -21.27
N PRO A 157 -6.39 4.92 -22.05
CA PRO A 157 -5.20 4.09 -22.18
C PRO A 157 -4.48 4.00 -20.84
N CYS A 158 -4.18 2.77 -20.43
CA CYS A 158 -3.64 2.52 -19.10
C CYS A 158 -2.43 1.61 -19.15
N ASP A 159 -1.23 2.20 -19.06
CA ASP A 159 0.05 1.49 -18.89
C ASP A 159 0.23 0.98 -17.43
N LEU A 160 -0.81 0.41 -16.84
CA LEU A 160 -0.69 -0.18 -15.50
C LEU A 160 0.07 -1.49 -15.58
N THR A 161 1.07 -1.59 -14.71
CA THR A 161 1.95 -2.74 -14.57
C THR A 161 2.10 -3.06 -13.09
N ASN A 162 2.59 -4.28 -12.82
CA ASN A 162 2.84 -4.80 -11.49
C ASN A 162 1.55 -4.81 -10.67
N PHE A 163 0.60 -5.69 -11.04
CA PHE A 163 -0.62 -5.92 -10.27
C PHE A 163 -0.38 -6.93 -9.13
N PRO A 164 -1.35 -7.13 -8.22
CA PRO A 164 -1.24 -8.18 -7.22
C PRO A 164 -1.03 -9.56 -7.84
N TRP A 165 -0.32 -10.41 -7.11
CA TRP A 165 -0.15 -11.81 -7.47
C TRP A 165 -1.49 -12.54 -7.50
N THR A 166 -1.58 -13.52 -8.38
CA THR A 166 -2.59 -14.56 -8.28
C THR A 166 -2.39 -15.38 -7.00
N SER A 167 -3.48 -16.02 -6.55
CA SER A 167 -3.46 -16.96 -5.43
C SER A 167 -2.41 -18.07 -5.64
N ASP A 168 -2.30 -18.61 -6.86
CA ASP A 168 -1.38 -19.71 -7.15
C ASP A 168 0.07 -19.26 -7.15
N PHE A 169 0.37 -18.09 -7.73
CA PHE A 169 1.72 -17.53 -7.64
C PHE A 169 2.11 -17.21 -6.19
N ALA A 170 1.19 -16.67 -5.39
CA ALA A 170 1.45 -16.44 -3.96
C ALA A 170 1.78 -17.73 -3.20
N LYS A 171 1.13 -18.86 -3.53
CA LYS A 171 1.46 -20.18 -2.95
C LYS A 171 2.87 -20.64 -3.36
N VAL A 172 3.27 -20.42 -4.62
CA VAL A 172 4.64 -20.71 -5.09
C VAL A 172 5.67 -19.88 -4.32
N MET A 173 5.34 -18.62 -3.99
CA MET A 173 6.22 -17.73 -3.26
C MET A 173 6.26 -17.99 -1.75
N ALA A 174 5.27 -18.70 -1.20
CA ALA A 174 5.12 -18.92 0.24
C ALA A 174 6.40 -19.41 0.97
N PRO A 175 7.20 -20.34 0.41
CA PRO A 175 8.46 -20.78 1.04
C PRO A 175 9.51 -19.67 1.16
N SER A 176 9.43 -18.62 0.33
CA SER A 176 10.37 -17.49 0.30
C SER A 176 9.83 -16.25 1.01
N THR A 177 8.62 -16.29 1.59
CA THR A 177 7.93 -15.12 2.15
C THR A 177 8.75 -14.36 3.17
N SER A 178 9.49 -15.03 4.07
CA SER A 178 10.30 -14.36 5.10
C SER A 178 11.43 -13.52 4.49
N VAL A 179 12.11 -14.05 3.48
CA VAL A 179 13.19 -13.36 2.76
C VAL A 179 12.65 -12.19 1.96
N LEU A 180 11.52 -12.39 1.28
CA LEU A 180 10.84 -11.34 0.50
C LEU A 180 10.31 -10.23 1.41
N GLN A 181 9.73 -10.56 2.56
CA GLN A 181 9.23 -9.58 3.53
C GLN A 181 10.36 -8.71 4.07
N ALA A 182 11.53 -9.28 4.37
CA ALA A 182 12.67 -8.51 4.83
C ALA A 182 13.13 -7.45 3.82
N LYS A 183 13.06 -7.76 2.51
CA LYS A 183 13.34 -6.79 1.45
C LYS A 183 12.32 -5.67 1.43
N VAL A 184 11.02 -6.00 1.52
CA VAL A 184 9.93 -5.02 1.58
C VAL A 184 10.09 -4.10 2.80
N ASP A 185 10.33 -4.66 3.98
CA ASP A 185 10.51 -3.89 5.22
C ASP A 185 11.68 -2.90 5.09
N SER A 186 12.79 -3.33 4.48
CA SER A 186 13.94 -2.46 4.24
C SER A 186 13.64 -1.35 3.25
N THR A 187 12.93 -1.63 2.17
CA THR A 187 12.53 -0.61 1.18
C THR A 187 11.54 0.37 1.76
N LEU A 188 10.55 -0.12 2.50
CA LEU A 188 9.54 0.71 3.15
C LEU A 188 10.18 1.67 4.15
N SER A 189 11.10 1.18 4.99
CA SER A 189 11.86 2.03 5.92
C SER A 189 12.67 3.11 5.22
N ALA A 190 13.15 2.87 3.99
CA ALA A 190 13.98 3.82 3.25
C ALA A 190 13.17 4.83 2.42
N SER A 191 11.96 4.46 1.97
CA SER A 191 11.23 5.19 0.94
C SER A 191 9.79 5.58 1.29
N GLY A 192 9.23 5.02 2.37
CA GLY A 192 7.85 5.29 2.79
C GLY A 192 6.78 4.71 1.85
N VAL A 193 7.16 3.92 0.84
CA VAL A 193 6.23 3.30 -0.11
C VAL A 193 6.23 1.78 0.00
N CYS A 194 5.12 1.15 -0.40
CA CYS A 194 5.01 -0.29 -0.54
C CYS A 194 6.12 -0.82 -1.47
N GLY A 195 7.04 -1.62 -0.95
CA GLY A 195 8.20 -2.16 -1.68
C GLY A 195 7.87 -3.24 -2.72
N GLY A 196 6.73 -3.16 -3.41
CA GLY A 196 6.33 -4.17 -4.41
C GLY A 196 7.34 -4.29 -5.57
N ASP A 197 8.05 -3.22 -5.91
CA ASP A 197 9.00 -3.22 -7.02
C ASP A 197 10.25 -4.08 -6.76
N VAL A 198 10.54 -4.44 -5.49
CA VAL A 198 11.64 -5.37 -5.16
C VAL A 198 11.21 -6.84 -5.17
N LEU A 199 9.92 -7.10 -5.46
CA LEU A 199 9.33 -8.43 -5.50
C LEU A 199 9.18 -8.92 -6.94
N PRO A 200 9.23 -10.25 -7.17
CA PRO A 200 9.01 -10.80 -8.50
C PRO A 200 7.59 -10.52 -9.01
N ALA A 201 7.48 -10.17 -10.28
CA ALA A 201 6.19 -10.03 -10.93
C ALA A 201 5.57 -11.40 -11.23
N ASP A 202 4.26 -11.53 -11.01
CA ASP A 202 3.50 -12.70 -11.44
C ASP A 202 3.29 -12.61 -12.97
N PRO A 203 3.75 -13.60 -13.76
CA PRO A 203 3.59 -13.58 -15.21
C PRO A 203 2.13 -13.44 -15.70
N ALA A 204 1.16 -13.92 -14.91
CA ALA A 204 -0.27 -13.83 -15.26
C ALA A 204 -0.86 -12.44 -15.03
N THR A 205 -0.23 -11.61 -14.20
CA THR A 205 -0.72 -10.29 -13.79
C THR A 205 0.34 -9.19 -13.85
N LYS A 206 1.45 -9.40 -14.56
CA LYS A 206 2.55 -8.42 -14.68
C LYS A 206 2.13 -7.11 -15.37
N ASP A 207 1.16 -7.19 -16.28
CA ASP A 207 0.66 -6.08 -17.07
C ASP A 207 -0.80 -6.34 -17.48
N TRP A 208 -1.45 -5.30 -18.03
CA TRP A 208 -2.85 -5.37 -18.43
C TRP A 208 -3.10 -6.41 -19.54
N ASP A 209 -2.19 -6.52 -20.51
CA ASP A 209 -2.30 -7.50 -21.58
C ASP A 209 -2.29 -8.94 -21.03
N SER A 210 -1.42 -9.24 -20.07
CA SER A 210 -1.34 -10.56 -19.42
C SER A 210 -2.62 -10.86 -18.63
N ILE A 211 -3.20 -9.86 -17.96
CA ILE A 211 -4.50 -10.00 -17.30
C ILE A 211 -5.59 -10.29 -18.33
N GLN A 212 -5.64 -9.54 -19.43
CA GLN A 212 -6.63 -9.76 -20.48
C GLN A 212 -6.48 -11.17 -21.07
N GLN A 213 -5.28 -11.64 -21.36
CA GLN A 213 -5.06 -13.00 -21.85
C GLN A 213 -5.50 -14.07 -20.85
N THR A 214 -5.17 -13.89 -19.57
CA THR A 214 -5.46 -14.87 -18.52
C THR A 214 -6.95 -14.90 -18.16
N TYR A 215 -7.64 -13.75 -18.22
CA TYR A 215 -9.01 -13.57 -17.74
C TYR A 215 -9.99 -13.07 -18.83
N ALA A 216 -9.68 -13.30 -20.12
CA ALA A 216 -10.51 -12.87 -21.28
C ALA A 216 -11.89 -13.55 -21.37
N SER A 217 -12.10 -14.67 -20.68
CA SER A 217 -13.26 -15.56 -20.86
C SER A 217 -14.10 -15.79 -19.60
N MET A 218 -13.87 -14.97 -18.56
CA MET A 218 -14.59 -15.05 -17.27
C MET A 218 -15.48 -13.84 -17.02
#